data_AF-A0AAW1VQP8-F1
#
_entry.id   AF-A0AAW1VQP8-F1
#
_cell.length_a   1.000
_cell.length_b   1.000
_cell.length_c   1.000
_cell.angle_alpha   90.00
_cell.angle_beta   90.00
_cell.angle_gamma   90.00
#
_symmetry.space_group_name_H-M   'P 1'
#
loop_
_entity.id
_entity.type
_entity.pdbx_description
1 polymer ?
#
loop_
_entity_poly.entity_id
_entity_poly.type
_entity_poly.pdbx_seq_one_letter_code
_entity_poly.pdbx_strand_id
1 'polypeptide(L)'
;MVVGFDTEWSLVVMDDGRVEPRVVLVKLSLALEDVRKLKENFGVEVRNVVELSELAANALRKPRLVAYGPRELAREVLKVGLDQRPQNVMWMGWTAEFLTAEQIECATIDAYVTYKTGKKLLSSN
;
A
#
# COMPACT_ATOMS: atom_id res chain seq x y z
N MET A 1 2.74 -4.64 8.53
CA MET A 1 2.06 -4.59 7.22
C MET A 1 1.29 -3.28 7.14
N VAL A 2 1.56 -2.41 6.17
CA VAL A 2 0.81 -1.16 5.97
C VAL A 2 -0.16 -1.37 4.81
N VAL A 3 -1.46 -1.30 5.09
CA VAL A 3 -2.52 -1.45 4.07
C VAL A 3 -3.03 -0.06 3.74
N GLY A 4 -2.67 0.47 2.58
CA GLY A 4 -3.34 1.64 2.02
C GLY A 4 -4.63 1.17 1.36
N PHE A 5 -5.77 1.53 1.93
CA PHE A 5 -7.05 1.41 1.23
C PHE A 5 -7.19 2.63 0.34
N ASP A 6 -7.31 2.42 -0.97
CA ASP A 6 -7.88 3.49 -1.80
C ASP A 6 -9.36 3.62 -1.42
N THR A 7 -9.78 4.83 -1.06
CA THR A 7 -11.14 5.11 -0.56
C THR A 7 -12.19 5.16 -1.66
N GLU A 8 -11.82 4.90 -2.91
CA GLU A 8 -12.76 4.79 -4.02
C GLU A 8 -13.44 3.42 -3.99
N TRP A 9 -14.29 3.23 -2.97
CA TRP A 9 -15.27 2.16 -2.93
C TRP A 9 -16.19 2.33 -4.14
N SER A 10 -16.02 1.47 -5.14
CA SER A 10 -16.95 1.39 -6.25
C SER A 10 -17.80 0.13 -6.09
N LEU A 11 -19.11 0.32 -6.14
CA LEU A 11 -20.05 -0.78 -6.25
C LEU A 11 -20.10 -1.17 -7.72
N VAL A 12 -19.72 -2.40 -8.03
CA VAL A 12 -19.88 -2.94 -9.39
C VAL A 12 -21.13 -3.79 -9.41
N VAL A 13 -22.05 -3.44 -10.31
CA VAL A 13 -23.22 -4.26 -10.62
C VAL A 13 -22.77 -5.28 -11.67
N MET A 14 -22.81 -6.55 -11.29
CA MET A 14 -22.56 -7.69 -12.18
C MET A 14 -23.72 -7.87 -13.15
N ASP A 15 -23.46 -8.57 -14.26
CA ASP A 15 -24.48 -8.84 -15.30
C ASP A 15 -25.70 -9.62 -14.77
N ASP A 16 -25.55 -10.31 -13.63
CA ASP A 16 -26.62 -11.03 -12.95
C ASP A 16 -27.32 -10.22 -11.83
N GLY A 17 -27.03 -8.91 -11.75
CA GLY A 17 -27.62 -7.99 -10.78
C GLY A 17 -26.98 -8.04 -9.39
N ARG A 18 -25.98 -8.88 -9.16
CA ARG A 18 -25.23 -8.84 -7.89
C ARG A 18 -24.42 -7.55 -7.79
N VAL A 19 -24.52 -6.89 -6.64
CA VAL A 19 -23.71 -5.72 -6.32
C VAL A 19 -22.51 -6.20 -5.51
N GLU A 20 -21.31 -6.03 -6.06
CA GLU A 20 -20.09 -6.43 -5.38
C GLU A 20 -19.20 -5.22 -5.11
N PRO A 21 -18.75 -5.04 -3.86
CA PRO A 21 -17.80 -4.00 -3.53
C PRO A 21 -16.46 -4.33 -4.21
N ARG A 22 -15.98 -3.41 -5.06
CA ARG A 22 -14.60 -3.44 -5.52
C ARG A 22 -13.74 -2.57 -4.63
N VAL A 23 -12.76 -3.21 -3.99
CA VAL A 23 -11.69 -2.53 -3.27
C VAL A 23 -10.41 -2.70 -4.09
N VAL A 24 -9.81 -1.60 -4.50
CA VAL A 24 -8.44 -1.60 -5.05
C VAL A 24 -7.49 -1.37 -3.89
N LEU A 25 -6.60 -2.33 -3.64
CA LEU A 25 -5.54 -2.18 -2.67
C LEU A 25 -4.27 -1.76 -3.40
N VAL A 26 -3.92 -0.47 -3.27
CA VAL A 26 -2.60 0.03 -3.65
C VAL A 26 -1.70 -0.12 -2.44
N LYS A 27 -0.75 -1.05 -2.52
CA LYS A 27 0.03 -1.45 -1.35
C LYS A 27 1.51 -1.59 -1.70
N LEU A 28 2.36 -1.44 -0.70
CA LEU A 28 3.74 -1.88 -0.76
C LEU A 28 3.90 -3.04 0.21
N SER A 29 4.46 -4.13 -0.30
CA SER A 29 4.89 -5.28 0.51
C SER A 29 3.76 -6.09 1.14
N LEU A 30 2.86 -6.62 0.31
CA LEU A 30 2.17 -7.87 0.62
C LEU A 30 3.03 -9.03 0.10
N ALA A 31 3.31 -10.02 0.93
CA ALA A 31 3.49 -11.34 0.36
C ALA A 31 2.13 -11.75 -0.23
N LEU A 32 2.07 -12.37 -1.41
CA LEU A 32 0.83 -12.97 -1.96
C LEU A 32 0.09 -13.83 -0.91
N GLU A 33 0.87 -14.42 -0.01
CA GLU A 33 0.42 -15.17 1.15
C GLU A 33 -0.49 -14.39 2.11
N ASP A 34 -0.30 -13.08 2.27
CA ASP A 34 -1.15 -12.24 3.13
C ASP A 34 -2.51 -11.96 2.49
N VAL A 35 -2.60 -11.89 1.16
CA VAL A 35 -3.88 -11.83 0.43
C VAL A 35 -4.65 -13.14 0.61
N ARG A 36 -3.94 -14.26 0.52
CA ARG A 36 -4.50 -15.59 0.79
C ARG A 36 -5.06 -15.68 2.21
N LYS A 37 -4.29 -15.22 3.21
CA LYS A 37 -4.73 -15.16 4.62
C LYS A 37 -5.95 -14.25 4.82
N LEU A 38 -6.04 -13.12 4.11
CA LEU A 38 -7.22 -12.25 4.18
C LEU A 38 -8.50 -12.97 3.73
N LYS A 39 -8.41 -13.76 2.66
CA LYS A 39 -9.54 -14.57 2.19
C LYS A 39 -9.84 -15.72 3.14
N GLU A 40 -8.84 -16.49 3.53
CA GLU A 40 -9.02 -17.71 4.32
C GLU A 40 -9.46 -17.44 5.75
N ASN A 41 -8.88 -16.43 6.42
CA ASN A 41 -9.14 -16.18 7.84
C ASN A 41 -10.26 -15.15 8.05
N PHE A 42 -10.51 -14.28 7.08
CA PHE A 42 -11.43 -13.14 7.25
C PHE A 42 -12.49 -13.02 6.15
N GLY A 43 -12.50 -13.89 5.13
CA GLY A 43 -13.45 -13.83 4.02
C GLY A 43 -13.29 -12.61 3.12
N VAL A 44 -12.19 -11.87 3.25
CA VAL A 44 -11.96 -10.64 2.49
C VAL A 44 -11.29 -10.98 1.16
N GLU A 45 -12.02 -10.77 0.06
CA GLU A 45 -11.49 -10.94 -1.28
C GLU A 45 -10.83 -9.66 -1.80
N VAL A 46 -9.55 -9.75 -2.17
CA VAL A 46 -8.81 -8.67 -2.83
C VAL A 46 -8.65 -9.03 -4.30
N ARG A 47 -9.28 -8.25 -5.18
CA ARG A 47 -9.31 -8.54 -6.62
C ARG A 47 -8.18 -7.89 -7.40
N ASN A 48 -7.80 -6.69 -6.99
CA ASN A 48 -6.78 -5.88 -7.66
C ASN A 48 -5.68 -5.55 -6.66
N VAL A 49 -4.55 -6.22 -6.81
CA VAL A 49 -3.31 -5.93 -6.08
C VAL A 49 -2.35 -5.27 -7.05
N VAL A 50 -1.88 -4.08 -6.71
CA VAL A 50 -0.86 -3.37 -7.48
C VAL A 50 0.32 -3.11 -6.56
N GLU A 51 1.50 -3.63 -6.94
CA GLU A 51 2.73 -3.32 -6.23
C GLU A 51 3.21 -1.94 -6.65
N LEU A 52 3.27 -1.02 -5.68
CA LEU A 52 3.53 0.38 -5.96
C LEU A 52 4.95 0.63 -6.49
N SER A 53 5.94 -0.18 -6.12
CA SER A 53 7.32 -0.08 -6.62
C SER A 53 7.41 -0.42 -8.12
N GLU A 54 6.70 -1.47 -8.55
CA GLU A 54 6.57 -1.84 -9.97
C GLU A 54 5.80 -0.77 -10.76
N LEU A 55 4.69 -0.28 -10.20
CA LEU A 55 3.93 0.81 -10.80
C LEU A 55 4.82 2.05 -11.02
N ALA A 56 5.62 2.43 -10.02
CA ALA A 56 6.54 3.56 -10.11
C ALA A 56 7.66 3.31 -11.13
N ALA A 57 8.24 2.11 -11.14
CA ALA A 57 9.30 1.73 -12.08
C ALA A 57 8.82 1.83 -13.53
N ASN A 58 7.61 1.36 -13.79
CA ASN A 58 6.98 1.39 -15.11
C ASN A 58 6.60 2.82 -15.52
N ALA A 59 5.87 3.54 -14.68
CA ALA A 59 5.39 4.90 -14.98
C ALA A 59 6.54 5.90 -15.19
N LEU A 60 7.61 5.80 -14.40
CA LEU A 60 8.78 6.68 -14.51
C LEU A 60 9.89 6.14 -15.42
N ARG A 61 9.71 4.97 -16.03
CA ARG A 61 10.72 4.26 -16.84
C ARG A 61 12.07 4.12 -16.11
N LYS A 62 12.02 3.77 -14.82
CA LYS A 62 13.17 3.62 -13.94
C LYS A 62 13.14 2.24 -13.26
N PRO A 63 13.69 1.18 -13.90
CA PRO A 63 13.63 -0.18 -13.39
C PRO A 63 14.16 -0.35 -11.96
N ARG A 64 15.15 0.44 -11.55
CA ARG A 64 15.73 0.40 -10.19
C ARG A 64 14.73 0.68 -9.07
N LEU A 65 13.59 1.32 -9.36
CA LEU A 65 12.60 1.68 -8.35
C LEU A 65 11.86 0.46 -7.77
N VAL A 66 11.92 -0.70 -8.42
CA VAL A 66 11.34 -1.94 -7.88
C VAL A 66 11.94 -2.33 -6.52
N ALA A 67 13.17 -1.91 -6.23
CA ALA A 67 13.86 -2.17 -4.98
C ALA A 67 13.59 -1.12 -3.88
N TYR A 68 12.82 -0.08 -4.17
CA TYR A 68 12.63 1.05 -3.26
C TYR A 68 11.44 0.80 -2.31
N GLY A 69 11.60 1.19 -1.05
CA GLY A 69 10.53 1.19 -0.05
C GLY A 69 9.56 2.38 -0.19
N PRO A 70 8.48 2.43 0.63
CA PRO A 70 7.39 3.40 0.44
C PRO A 70 7.86 4.85 0.55
N ARG A 71 8.74 5.12 1.52
CA ARG A 71 9.29 6.45 1.75
C ARG A 71 10.24 6.88 0.63
N GLU A 72 11.02 5.95 0.09
CA GLU A 72 11.93 6.21 -1.03
C GLU A 72 11.15 6.52 -2.32
N LEU A 73 10.10 5.74 -2.59
CA LEU A 73 9.20 5.98 -3.71
C LEU A 73 8.47 7.32 -3.57
N ALA A 74 7.99 7.66 -2.37
CA ALA A 74 7.38 8.95 -2.11
C ALA A 74 8.35 10.11 -2.36
N ARG A 75 9.62 10.00 -1.92
CA ARG A 75 10.66 10.99 -2.24
C ARG A 75 10.84 11.13 -3.76
N GLU A 76 10.90 10.01 -4.49
CA GLU A 76 11.12 10.04 -5.95
C GLU A 76 9.91 10.59 -6.73
N VAL A 77 8.69 10.24 -6.35
CA VAL A 77 7.45 10.53 -7.10
C VAL A 77 6.80 11.83 -6.64
N LEU A 78 6.70 12.05 -5.33
CA LEU A 78 6.06 13.23 -4.75
C LEU A 78 7.04 14.40 -4.57
N LYS A 79 8.35 14.16 -4.63
CA LYS A 79 9.41 15.16 -4.40
C LYS A 79 9.35 15.80 -3.01
N VAL A 80 8.95 15.01 -2.01
CA VAL A 80 8.86 15.43 -0.60
C VAL A 80 10.12 15.07 0.16
N GLY A 81 10.52 15.89 1.12
CA GLY A 81 11.55 15.55 2.11
C GLY A 81 10.92 14.66 3.18
N LEU A 82 11.22 13.37 3.16
CA LEU A 82 10.71 12.41 4.13
C LEU A 82 11.87 11.61 4.69
N ASP A 83 11.98 11.49 6.01
CA ASP A 83 13.05 10.71 6.63
C ASP A 83 12.78 9.21 6.56
N GLN A 84 13.85 8.41 6.63
CA GLN A 84 13.71 6.97 6.80
C GLN A 84 13.05 6.63 8.13
N ARG A 85 12.53 5.40 8.26
CA ARG A 85 12.02 4.94 9.55
C ARG A 85 13.16 4.93 10.57
N PRO A 86 12.92 5.36 11.82
CA PRO A 86 13.84 5.14 12.92
C PRO A 86 14.21 3.66 13.04
N GLN A 87 15.47 3.34 13.35
CA GLN A 87 15.95 1.96 13.37
C GLN A 87 15.15 1.09 14.35
N ASN A 88 14.86 1.60 15.54
CA ASN A 88 14.03 0.93 16.54
C ASN A 88 12.65 0.51 15.98
N VAL A 89 12.01 1.34 15.16
CA VAL A 89 10.72 1.02 14.53
C VAL A 89 10.84 -0.06 13.45
N MET A 90 12.00 -0.15 12.76
CA MET A 90 12.21 -1.17 11.73
C MET A 90 12.28 -2.60 12.29
N TRP A 91 12.83 -2.77 13.51
CA TRP A 91 13.12 -4.08 14.10
C TRP A 91 12.11 -4.53 15.16
N MET A 92 11.29 -3.63 15.72
CA MET A 92 10.45 -3.94 16.89
C MET A 92 9.03 -4.42 16.55
N GLY A 93 8.64 -5.54 17.15
CA GLY A 93 7.37 -5.72 17.86
C GLY A 93 6.07 -5.36 17.14
N TRP A 94 5.99 -5.42 15.82
CA TRP A 94 4.73 -5.18 15.09
C TRP A 94 3.63 -6.20 15.40
N THR A 95 3.98 -7.26 16.12
CA THR A 95 3.07 -8.29 16.66
C THR A 95 2.83 -8.13 18.16
N ALA A 96 3.34 -7.07 18.80
CA ALA A 96 3.06 -6.79 20.20
C ALA A 96 1.59 -6.41 20.38
N GLU A 97 1.04 -6.71 21.56
CA GLU A 97 -0.34 -6.36 21.92
C GLU A 97 -0.59 -4.85 21.88
N PHE A 98 0.43 -4.06 22.24
CA PHE A 98 0.39 -2.60 22.24
C PHE A 98 1.53 -2.03 21.40
N LEU A 99 1.19 -1.14 20.47
CA LEU A 99 2.15 -0.40 19.67
C LEU A 99 2.54 0.91 20.36
N THR A 100 3.78 1.35 20.18
CA THR A 100 4.22 2.68 20.63
C THR A 100 3.65 3.78 19.74
N ALA A 101 3.59 5.01 20.25
CA ALA A 101 3.19 6.17 19.47
C ALA A 101 4.04 6.34 18.20
N GLU A 102 5.35 6.07 18.29
CA GLU A 102 6.29 6.14 17.17
C GLU A 102 6.01 5.08 16.09
N GLN A 103 5.64 3.86 16.48
CA GLN A 103 5.21 2.82 15.55
C GLN A 103 3.91 3.20 14.84
N ILE A 104 2.94 3.74 15.58
CA ILE A 104 1.65 4.20 15.03
C ILE A 104 1.88 5.34 14.04
N GLU A 105 2.69 6.33 14.42
CA GLU A 105 3.05 7.46 13.56
C GLU A 105 3.74 6.98 12.28
N CYS A 106 4.74 6.09 12.40
CA CYS A 106 5.43 5.55 11.24
C CYS A 106 4.50 4.79 10.29
N ALA A 107 3.63 3.93 10.83
CA ALA A 107 2.64 3.20 10.03
C ALA A 107 1.66 4.14 9.32
N THR A 108 1.23 5.19 10.00
CA THR A 108 0.31 6.20 9.46
C THR A 108 0.96 7.00 8.34
N ILE A 109 2.20 7.46 8.54
CA ILE A 109 3.00 8.14 7.51
C ILE A 109 3.15 7.23 6.30
N ASP A 110 3.55 5.97 6.50
CA ASP A 110 3.75 5.04 5.39
C ASP A 110 2.47 4.76 4.62
N ALA A 111 1.33 4.65 5.31
CA ALA A 111 0.03 4.46 4.66
C ALA A 111 -0.32 5.68 3.80
N TYR A 112 -0.18 6.87 4.37
CA TYR A 112 -0.48 8.12 3.70
C TYR A 112 0.39 8.36 2.47
N VAL A 113 1.71 8.18 2.60
CA VAL A 113 2.63 8.43 1.47
C VAL A 113 2.48 7.37 0.37
N THR A 114 2.18 6.11 0.73
CA THR A 114 1.83 5.05 -0.24
C THR A 114 0.59 5.46 -1.04
N TYR A 115 -0.49 5.85 -0.36
CA TYR A 115 -1.73 6.33 -1.00
C TYR A 115 -1.47 7.51 -1.94
N LYS A 116 -0.81 8.57 -1.45
CA LYS A 116 -0.54 9.78 -2.25
C LYS A 116 0.34 9.49 -3.46
N THR A 117 1.32 8.61 -3.30
CA THR A 117 2.24 8.20 -4.36
C THR A 117 1.51 7.39 -5.43
N GLY A 118 0.74 6.39 -5.02
CA GLY A 118 -0.09 5.58 -5.92
C GLY A 118 -1.08 6.43 -6.70
N LYS A 119 -1.82 7.31 -6.01
CA LYS A 119 -2.76 8.24 -6.65
C LYS A 119 -2.09 9.11 -7.71
N LYS A 120 -0.91 9.66 -7.42
CA LYS A 120 -0.17 10.48 -8.38
C LYS A 120 0.23 9.67 -9.63
N LEU A 121 0.77 8.46 -9.43
CA LEU A 121 1.18 7.58 -10.53
C LEU A 121 -0.01 7.16 -11.40
N LEU A 122 -1.15 6.81 -10.79
CA LEU A 122 -2.36 6.42 -11.50
C LEU A 122 -3.03 7.59 -12.24
N SER A 123 -2.94 8.80 -11.71
CA SER A 123 -3.46 10.02 -12.38
C SER A 123 -2.60 10.54 -13.54
N SER A 124 -1.37 10.04 -13.67
CA SER A 124 -0.40 10.48 -14.70
C SER A 124 -0.32 9.52 -15.90
N ASN A 125 -1.19 8.51 -15.94
CA ASN A 125 -1.34 7.56 -17.05
C ASN A 125 -2.61 7.87 -17.85
#